data_AF-A0A9E1MC62-F1
#
_entry.id   AF-A0A9E1MC62-F1
#
_cell.length_a   1.000
_cell.length_b   1.000
_cell.length_c   1.000
_cell.angle_alpha   90.00
_cell.angle_beta   90.00
_cell.angle_gamma   90.00
#
_symmetry.space_group_name_H-M   'P 1'
#
loop_
_entity.id
_entity.type
_entity.pdbx_description
1 polymer ?
#
loop_
_entity_poly.entity_id
_entity_poly.type
_entity_poly.pdbx_seq_one_letter_code
_entity_poly.pdbx_strand_id
1 'polypeptide(L)'
;MGYRDIYKESNEQAEERFLLVMERIAEIAEETDVPEKFDDYFKKTAAFLLQLKSVSEKAEADTLIDASLTECEKRNAGLYDDIKAENYGKSYGNPTYAVEKLGEEYGQILSALYAECRKRITDAYAAKKMNVTITAELFVEIYNYFEDKEGIDKTAIEQAIYWYFHDYSEIFIGDSVRELVDSEEDFLYQIVMNSDLNDLRYLYQYGQHIGKNEIGIAAFLNGMSDEEIQAMADTYTEGYRIGFAATGKDLSKKTTAQVRYPIGFERMVRAAVKNLEKLNLKVTMRACSSAANKQYDYDHKEDKALYYDKAYVERRLEVMKTSFEEMKKLANGQAGPAVIEVFGETPFSPETKKEVLKLDEKQQQLSVYDMSMSGQITNQYIIGEERSFTIIAYPVPEIGEKFEEIFAETVKINTLDYTLYQNMQQKIIDVLDQAEKVHITGKNNNKTDLYVSIWPLKDTTKESAFENCVADVNIPVGEVFTSPVLKGTTGKLFVSQVYLNELKYLNLEIDFEDGMIKEYTCTNFEKEEECRKYIKENVLMNHETLPMGEFAIGTNTTAYRMARDFDI
;
A
#
# COMPACT_ATOMS: atom_id res chain seq x y z
N MET A 1 19.59 10.85 16.34
CA MET A 1 19.57 9.40 16.64
C MET A 1 19.07 8.70 15.39
N GLY A 2 19.40 7.43 15.17
CA GLY A 2 18.89 6.66 14.00
C GLY A 2 17.96 5.53 14.43
N TYR A 3 17.41 4.77 13.47
CA TYR A 3 16.43 3.71 13.76
C TYR A 3 16.94 2.67 14.77
N ARG A 4 18.24 2.35 14.75
CA ARG A 4 18.87 1.44 15.72
C ARG A 4 18.83 1.97 17.15
N ASP A 5 18.92 3.29 17.35
CA ASP A 5 18.80 3.90 18.66
C ASP A 5 17.34 3.85 19.15
N ILE A 6 16.38 4.04 18.24
CA ILE A 6 14.93 3.99 18.52
C ILE A 6 14.54 2.61 19.06
N TYR A 7 15.00 1.54 18.41
CA TYR A 7 14.67 0.16 18.78
C TYR A 7 15.60 -0.48 19.80
N LYS A 8 16.65 0.23 20.25
CA LYS A 8 17.64 -0.34 21.16
C LYS A 8 17.01 -0.88 22.45
N GLU A 9 16.20 -0.07 23.13
CA GLU A 9 15.61 -0.45 24.41
C GLU A 9 14.63 -1.63 24.24
N SER A 10 13.76 -1.59 23.23
CA SER A 10 12.82 -2.69 22.98
C SER A 10 13.54 -3.97 22.57
N ASN A 11 14.63 -3.89 21.80
CA ASN A 11 15.44 -5.05 21.45
C ASN A 11 16.15 -5.64 22.67
N GLU A 12 16.71 -4.79 23.55
CA GLU A 12 17.32 -5.24 24.82
C GLU A 12 16.30 -5.94 25.72
N GLN A 13 15.06 -5.43 25.79
CA GLN A 13 13.96 -6.06 26.53
C GLN A 13 13.50 -7.40 25.91
N ALA A 14 13.66 -7.56 24.59
CA ALA A 14 13.27 -8.76 23.87
C ALA A 14 14.35 -9.85 23.84
N GLU A 15 15.61 -9.54 24.20
CA GLU A 15 16.77 -10.42 24.00
C GLU A 15 16.59 -11.82 24.59
N GLU A 16 16.33 -11.90 25.90
CA GLU A 16 16.19 -13.19 26.59
C GLU A 16 15.00 -13.98 26.05
N ARG A 17 13.88 -13.32 25.83
CA ARG A 17 12.65 -13.90 25.27
C ARG A 17 12.90 -14.44 23.86
N PHE A 18 13.61 -13.69 23.02
CA PHE A 18 13.97 -14.07 21.67
C PHE A 18 14.81 -15.35 21.65
N LEU A 19 15.83 -15.43 22.52
CA LEU A 19 16.68 -16.63 22.61
C LEU A 19 15.88 -17.85 23.05
N LEU A 20 15.05 -17.72 24.10
CA LEU A 20 14.24 -18.80 24.63
C LEU A 20 13.19 -19.30 23.63
N VAL A 21 12.44 -18.38 22.99
CA VAL A 21 11.40 -18.77 22.04
C VAL A 21 12.01 -19.39 20.78
N MET A 22 13.18 -18.91 20.34
CA MET A 22 13.85 -19.45 19.17
C MET A 22 14.49 -20.82 19.43
N GLU A 23 14.94 -21.10 20.66
CA GLU A 23 15.34 -22.45 21.08
C GLU A 23 14.15 -23.41 20.98
N ARG A 24 12.99 -23.02 21.52
CA ARG A 24 11.76 -23.83 21.40
C ARG A 24 11.33 -24.04 19.95
N ILE A 25 11.44 -23.01 19.11
CA ILE A 25 11.15 -23.13 17.66
C ILE A 25 12.13 -24.08 16.98
N ALA A 26 13.40 -24.11 17.38
CA ALA A 26 14.37 -25.06 16.83
C ALA A 26 13.98 -26.51 17.15
N GLU A 27 13.52 -26.79 18.37
CA GLU A 27 12.98 -28.09 18.74
C GLU A 27 11.79 -28.47 17.86
N ILE A 28 10.80 -27.57 17.71
CA ILE A 28 9.60 -27.78 16.88
C ILE A 28 9.95 -28.08 15.41
N ALA A 29 11.00 -27.43 14.87
CA ALA A 29 11.44 -27.64 13.50
C ALA A 29 12.05 -29.05 13.28
N GLU A 30 12.66 -29.63 14.31
CA GLU A 30 13.23 -30.99 14.26
C GLU A 30 12.14 -32.05 14.50
N GLU A 31 11.38 -31.90 15.57
CA GLU A 31 10.37 -32.86 16.01
C GLU A 31 9.19 -32.13 16.67
N THR A 32 7.97 -32.55 16.33
CA THR A 32 6.76 -32.04 16.98
C THR A 32 6.12 -33.14 17.82
N ASP A 33 5.33 -32.75 18.81
CA ASP A 33 4.46 -33.65 19.58
C ASP A 33 2.97 -33.36 19.32
N VAL A 34 2.64 -32.83 18.13
CA VAL A 34 1.27 -32.54 17.71
C VAL A 34 0.68 -33.72 16.92
N PRO A 35 -0.64 -33.79 16.70
CA PRO A 35 -1.22 -34.79 15.82
C PRO A 35 -0.61 -34.75 14.41
N GLU A 36 -0.38 -35.93 13.80
CA GLU A 36 0.31 -36.10 12.50
C GLU A 36 -0.20 -35.15 11.40
N LYS A 37 -1.49 -34.83 11.43
CA LYS A 37 -2.15 -33.90 10.52
C LYS A 37 -1.51 -32.49 10.50
N PHE A 38 -1.01 -32.02 11.63
CA PHE A 38 -0.48 -30.65 11.81
C PHE A 38 1.06 -30.60 11.82
N ASP A 39 1.74 -31.76 11.86
CA ASP A 39 3.21 -31.86 11.95
C ASP A 39 3.93 -31.07 10.84
N ASP A 40 3.52 -31.25 9.58
CA ASP A 40 4.14 -30.57 8.43
C ASP A 40 3.98 -29.04 8.50
N TYR A 41 2.83 -28.55 8.99
CA TYR A 41 2.58 -27.11 9.16
C TYR A 41 3.53 -26.50 10.18
N PHE A 42 3.61 -27.10 11.38
CA PHE A 42 4.42 -26.55 12.47
C PHE A 42 5.91 -26.64 12.15
N LYS A 43 6.39 -27.76 11.57
CA LYS A 43 7.78 -27.88 11.14
C LYS A 43 8.17 -26.85 10.10
N LYS A 44 7.34 -26.64 9.07
CA LYS A 44 7.63 -25.66 8.01
C LYS A 44 7.59 -24.22 8.52
N THR A 45 6.62 -23.90 9.38
CA THR A 45 6.49 -22.55 9.95
C THR A 45 7.63 -22.28 10.93
N ALA A 46 8.01 -23.24 11.76
CA ALA A 46 9.18 -23.14 12.64
C ALA A 46 10.47 -22.96 11.84
N ALA A 47 10.68 -23.76 10.78
CA ALA A 47 11.83 -23.60 9.89
C ALA A 47 11.87 -22.21 9.23
N PHE A 48 10.72 -21.63 8.86
CA PHE A 48 10.64 -20.26 8.37
C PHE A 48 11.02 -19.23 9.45
N LEU A 49 10.51 -19.37 10.68
CA LEU A 49 10.86 -18.48 11.79
C LEU A 49 12.37 -18.55 12.14
N LEU A 50 13.01 -19.71 12.01
CA LEU A 50 14.48 -19.83 12.14
C LEU A 50 15.24 -19.11 11.03
N GLN A 51 14.67 -19.00 9.82
CA GLN A 51 15.25 -18.14 8.78
C GLN A 51 15.19 -16.67 9.22
N LEU A 52 14.05 -16.23 9.77
CA LEU A 52 13.91 -14.87 10.32
C LEU A 52 14.89 -14.62 11.46
N LYS A 53 15.09 -15.59 12.36
CA LYS A 53 16.14 -15.51 13.40
C LYS A 53 17.50 -15.22 12.80
N SER A 54 17.91 -15.98 11.79
CA SER A 54 19.21 -15.78 11.13
C SER A 54 19.32 -14.41 10.46
N VAL A 55 18.22 -13.88 9.92
CA VAL A 55 18.17 -12.52 9.35
C VAL A 55 18.30 -11.46 10.44
N SER A 56 17.54 -11.58 11.54
CA SER A 56 17.59 -10.64 12.66
C SER A 56 19.00 -10.56 13.27
N GLU A 57 19.65 -11.69 13.52
CA GLU A 57 21.03 -11.72 14.06
C GLU A 57 22.03 -11.01 13.12
N LYS A 58 21.86 -11.19 11.80
CA LYS A 58 22.71 -10.52 10.80
C LYS A 58 22.41 -9.03 10.69
N ALA A 59 21.15 -8.63 10.80
CA ALA A 59 20.73 -7.23 10.75
C ALA A 59 21.28 -6.44 11.94
N GLU A 60 21.24 -7.03 13.13
CA GLU A 60 21.81 -6.44 14.35
C GLU A 60 23.33 -6.37 14.34
N ALA A 61 23.98 -7.41 13.81
CA ALA A 61 25.43 -7.43 13.62
C ALA A 61 25.91 -6.57 12.44
N ASP A 62 24.99 -5.97 11.67
CA ASP A 62 25.27 -5.19 10.47
C ASP A 62 26.02 -5.95 9.36
N THR A 63 25.77 -7.26 9.27
CA THR A 63 26.47 -8.17 8.34
C THR A 63 25.61 -8.62 7.15
N LEU A 64 24.36 -8.14 7.05
CA LEU A 64 23.51 -8.42 5.88
C LEU A 64 24.10 -7.86 4.58
N ILE A 65 24.85 -6.76 4.66
CA ILE A 65 25.52 -6.09 3.54
C ILE A 65 26.72 -6.87 3.00
N ASP A 66 27.30 -7.77 3.80
CA ASP A 66 28.48 -8.54 3.43
C ASP A 66 28.16 -9.73 2.51
N ALA A 67 26.86 -10.06 2.37
CA ALA A 67 26.41 -11.18 1.56
C ALA A 67 26.76 -10.97 0.08
N SER A 68 27.15 -12.06 -0.58
CA SER A 68 27.25 -12.11 -2.04
C SER A 68 25.86 -12.02 -2.69
N LEU A 69 25.80 -11.63 -3.96
CA LEU A 69 24.53 -11.55 -4.69
C LEU A 69 23.78 -12.89 -4.68
N THR A 70 24.48 -13.99 -4.91
CA THR A 70 23.89 -15.34 -4.87
C THR A 70 23.32 -15.70 -3.49
N GLU A 71 23.95 -15.26 -2.40
CA GLU A 71 23.41 -15.48 -1.05
C GLU A 71 22.17 -14.63 -0.80
N CYS A 72 22.14 -13.38 -1.29
CA CYS A 72 20.97 -12.51 -1.24
C CYS A 72 19.79 -13.10 -2.03
N GLU A 73 20.02 -13.52 -3.28
CA GLU A 73 19.04 -14.17 -4.14
C GLU A 73 18.47 -15.44 -3.49
N LYS A 74 19.36 -16.32 -2.98
CA LYS A 74 18.95 -17.55 -2.32
C LYS A 74 18.10 -17.28 -1.07
N ARG A 75 18.44 -16.26 -0.29
CA ARG A 75 17.66 -15.87 0.90
C ARG A 75 16.30 -15.33 0.51
N ASN A 76 16.22 -14.44 -0.48
CA ASN A 76 14.95 -13.91 -0.96
C ASN A 76 14.04 -15.02 -1.50
N ALA A 77 14.60 -15.93 -2.30
CA ALA A 77 13.91 -17.13 -2.76
C ALA A 77 13.38 -17.97 -1.58
N GLY A 78 14.22 -18.27 -0.59
CA GLY A 78 13.79 -19.02 0.61
C GLY A 78 12.65 -18.37 1.40
N LEU A 79 12.57 -17.03 1.38
CA LEU A 79 11.54 -16.27 2.09
C LEU A 79 10.24 -16.06 1.31
N TYR A 80 10.21 -16.26 -0.01
CA TYR A 80 9.04 -15.94 -0.85
C TYR A 80 8.60 -17.07 -1.80
N ASP A 81 9.45 -18.06 -2.10
CA ASP A 81 9.20 -19.05 -3.15
C ASP A 81 7.94 -19.88 -2.91
N ASP A 82 7.59 -20.18 -1.67
CA ASP A 82 6.41 -20.99 -1.37
C ASP A 82 5.09 -20.27 -1.71
N ILE A 83 5.05 -18.93 -1.59
CA ILE A 83 3.85 -18.15 -1.90
C ILE A 83 3.78 -17.66 -3.36
N LYS A 84 4.86 -17.82 -4.14
CA LYS A 84 4.84 -17.51 -5.58
C LYS A 84 3.76 -18.32 -6.30
N ALA A 85 3.20 -17.74 -7.36
CA ALA A 85 2.04 -18.28 -8.06
C ALA A 85 2.16 -19.78 -8.43
N GLU A 86 3.34 -20.22 -8.89
CA GLU A 86 3.63 -21.61 -9.26
C GLU A 86 3.60 -22.62 -8.10
N ASN A 87 3.87 -22.15 -6.87
CA ASN A 87 3.93 -22.98 -5.66
C ASN A 87 2.74 -22.75 -4.73
N TYR A 88 2.01 -21.64 -4.91
CA TYR A 88 0.97 -21.19 -4.01
C TYR A 88 -0.14 -22.21 -3.77
N GLY A 89 -0.48 -23.02 -4.77
CA GLY A 89 -1.44 -24.11 -4.64
C GLY A 89 -1.08 -25.18 -3.58
N LYS A 90 0.16 -25.17 -3.08
CA LYS A 90 0.69 -26.11 -2.07
C LYS A 90 1.31 -25.43 -0.84
N SER A 91 1.13 -24.11 -0.71
CA SER A 91 1.60 -23.36 0.46
C SER A 91 0.51 -23.27 1.53
N TYR A 92 0.94 -23.25 2.80
CA TYR A 92 0.05 -22.97 3.92
C TYR A 92 -0.44 -21.52 3.96
N GLY A 93 0.19 -20.63 3.18
CA GLY A 93 -0.36 -19.30 2.87
C GLY A 93 -1.54 -19.35 1.89
N ASN A 94 -1.93 -20.51 1.37
CA ASN A 94 -3.16 -20.64 0.58
C ASN A 94 -4.27 -21.23 1.46
N PRO A 95 -5.30 -20.46 1.82
CA PRO A 95 -6.35 -20.94 2.71
C PRO A 95 -7.05 -22.22 2.21
N THR A 96 -7.19 -22.41 0.90
CA THR A 96 -7.74 -23.65 0.34
C THR A 96 -6.85 -24.85 0.63
N TYR A 97 -5.54 -24.73 0.44
CA TYR A 97 -4.58 -25.79 0.76
C TYR A 97 -4.50 -26.04 2.27
N ALA A 98 -4.46 -24.97 3.07
CA ALA A 98 -4.43 -25.06 4.53
C ALA A 98 -5.67 -25.77 5.08
N VAL A 99 -6.87 -25.43 4.62
CA VAL A 99 -8.12 -26.12 5.01
C VAL A 99 -8.14 -27.57 4.54
N GLU A 100 -7.66 -27.87 3.33
CA GLU A 100 -7.57 -29.25 2.83
C GLU A 100 -6.68 -30.12 3.75
N LYS A 101 -5.52 -29.60 4.17
CA LYS A 101 -4.56 -30.37 4.98
C LYS A 101 -4.88 -30.37 6.47
N LEU A 102 -5.29 -29.23 7.01
CA LEU A 102 -5.41 -28.97 8.45
C LEU A 102 -6.88 -29.04 8.93
N GLY A 103 -7.84 -29.12 7.99
CA GLY A 103 -9.28 -29.19 8.25
C GLY A 103 -9.94 -27.82 8.35
N GLU A 104 -11.26 -27.78 8.18
CA GLU A 104 -12.05 -26.55 8.21
C GLU A 104 -11.96 -25.81 9.55
N GLU A 105 -11.79 -26.54 10.65
CA GLU A 105 -11.77 -25.96 11.99
C GLU A 105 -10.54 -25.09 12.27
N TYR A 106 -9.36 -25.48 11.80
CA TYR A 106 -8.08 -24.82 12.11
C TYR A 106 -7.36 -24.27 10.89
N GLY A 107 -7.64 -24.78 9.68
CA GLY A 107 -6.88 -24.43 8.49
C GLY A 107 -6.93 -22.95 8.14
N GLN A 108 -8.07 -22.29 8.33
CA GLN A 108 -8.18 -20.84 8.10
C GLN A 108 -7.34 -20.05 9.10
N ILE A 109 -7.43 -20.41 10.38
CA ILE A 109 -6.72 -19.76 11.49
C ILE A 109 -5.20 -19.92 11.31
N LEU A 110 -4.75 -21.14 11.03
CA LEU A 110 -3.34 -21.44 10.81
C LEU A 110 -2.81 -20.81 9.51
N SER A 111 -3.62 -20.68 8.46
CA SER A 111 -3.23 -19.93 7.27
C SER A 111 -3.02 -18.44 7.57
N ALA A 112 -3.89 -17.83 8.37
CA ALA A 112 -3.74 -16.44 8.81
C ALA A 112 -2.50 -16.25 9.71
N LEU A 113 -2.25 -17.18 10.65
CA LEU A 113 -1.03 -17.18 11.45
C LEU A 113 0.23 -17.30 10.58
N TYR A 114 0.19 -18.18 9.57
CA TYR A 114 1.27 -18.32 8.61
C TYR A 114 1.57 -16.99 7.91
N ALA A 115 0.54 -16.29 7.44
CA ALA A 115 0.68 -14.98 6.83
C ALA A 115 1.22 -13.93 7.82
N GLU A 116 0.78 -13.94 9.08
CA GLU A 116 1.28 -13.04 10.12
C GLU A 116 2.77 -13.25 10.41
N CYS A 117 3.25 -14.50 10.51
CA CYS A 117 4.67 -14.80 10.66
C CYS A 117 5.50 -14.21 9.50
N ARG A 118 4.97 -14.22 8.27
CA ARG A 118 5.67 -13.70 7.09
C ARG A 118 5.73 -12.18 7.05
N LYS A 119 4.79 -11.46 7.67
CA LYS A 119 4.88 -10.00 7.80
C LYS A 119 6.12 -9.56 8.56
N ARG A 120 6.71 -10.44 9.40
CA ARG A 120 7.93 -10.18 10.16
C ARG A 120 9.23 -10.21 9.34
N ILE A 121 9.18 -10.51 8.04
CA ILE A 121 10.37 -10.43 7.18
C ILE A 121 10.98 -9.03 7.23
N THR A 122 10.17 -7.99 7.01
CA THR A 122 10.66 -6.59 7.03
C THR A 122 11.15 -6.17 8.40
N ASP A 123 10.49 -6.61 9.47
CA ASP A 123 10.92 -6.36 10.85
C ASP A 123 12.29 -6.98 11.15
N ALA A 124 12.53 -8.21 10.67
CA ALA A 124 13.82 -8.87 10.84
C ALA A 124 14.95 -8.13 10.13
N TYR A 125 14.71 -7.61 8.91
CA TYR A 125 15.68 -6.80 8.17
C TYR A 125 15.92 -5.42 8.79
N ALA A 126 14.88 -4.80 9.34
CA ALA A 126 14.96 -3.53 10.06
C ALA A 126 15.47 -3.67 11.51
N ALA A 127 15.96 -4.86 11.90
CA ALA A 127 16.43 -5.17 13.25
C ALA A 127 15.40 -4.86 14.36
N LYS A 128 14.10 -5.02 14.08
CA LYS A 128 13.02 -4.88 15.06
C LYS A 128 12.79 -6.21 15.80
N LYS A 129 13.75 -6.60 16.64
CA LYS A 129 13.76 -7.90 17.34
C LYS A 129 12.47 -8.12 18.13
N MET A 130 11.97 -7.11 18.86
CA MET A 130 10.73 -7.23 19.62
C MET A 130 9.55 -7.73 18.77
N ASN A 131 9.36 -7.19 17.56
CA ASN A 131 8.27 -7.56 16.66
C ASN A 131 8.38 -9.03 16.21
N VAL A 132 9.61 -9.49 15.93
CA VAL A 132 9.89 -10.90 15.60
C VAL A 132 9.62 -11.79 16.81
N THR A 133 10.08 -11.41 18.00
CA THR A 133 9.91 -12.15 19.26
C THR A 133 8.44 -12.38 19.60
N ILE A 134 7.61 -11.34 19.63
CA ILE A 134 6.20 -11.46 20.03
C ILE A 134 5.39 -12.34 19.06
N THR A 135 5.77 -12.35 17.78
CA THR A 135 5.12 -13.20 16.77
C THR A 135 5.59 -14.65 16.87
N ALA A 136 6.87 -14.86 17.18
CA ALA A 136 7.41 -16.19 17.49
C ALA A 136 6.77 -16.78 18.76
N GLU A 137 6.52 -15.96 19.78
CA GLU A 137 5.82 -16.37 21.00
C GLU A 137 4.37 -16.77 20.72
N LEU A 138 3.63 -16.00 19.91
CA LEU A 138 2.29 -16.38 19.46
C LEU A 138 2.30 -17.75 18.76
N PHE A 139 3.27 -17.98 17.87
CA PHE A 139 3.42 -19.27 17.19
C PHE A 139 3.64 -20.42 18.18
N VAL A 140 4.53 -20.24 19.16
CA VAL A 140 4.80 -21.25 20.19
C VAL A 140 3.61 -21.47 21.11
N GLU A 141 2.91 -20.41 21.51
CA GLU A 141 1.69 -20.50 22.32
C GLU A 141 0.61 -21.31 21.60
N ILE A 142 0.37 -21.01 20.32
CA ILE A 142 -0.57 -21.76 19.50
C ILE A 142 -0.12 -23.22 19.35
N TYR A 143 1.17 -23.47 19.07
CA TYR A 143 1.72 -24.82 19.00
C TYR A 143 1.45 -25.63 20.29
N ASN A 144 1.62 -25.02 21.47
CA ASN A 144 1.39 -25.70 22.74
C ASN A 144 -0.07 -26.17 22.90
N TYR A 145 -1.06 -25.47 22.34
CA TYR A 145 -2.46 -25.96 22.33
C TYR A 145 -2.65 -27.19 21.43
N PHE A 146 -1.79 -27.40 20.44
CA PHE A 146 -1.81 -28.61 19.60
C PHE A 146 -1.04 -29.79 20.23
N GLU A 147 -0.18 -29.54 21.21
CA GLU A 147 0.47 -30.62 21.99
C GLU A 147 -0.48 -31.26 23.02
N ASP A 148 -1.59 -30.60 23.35
CA ASP A 148 -2.55 -31.10 24.34
C ASP A 148 -3.19 -32.42 23.88
N LYS A 149 -2.87 -33.49 24.61
CA LYS A 149 -3.37 -34.85 24.34
C LYS A 149 -4.84 -35.02 24.75
N GLU A 150 -5.40 -34.12 25.56
CA GLU A 150 -6.80 -34.14 25.96
C GLU A 150 -7.72 -33.51 24.90
N GLY A 151 -7.17 -32.73 23.97
CA GLY A 151 -7.86 -32.14 22.83
C GLY A 151 -7.38 -30.72 22.52
N ILE A 152 -7.58 -30.28 21.27
CA ILE A 152 -7.15 -28.95 20.82
C ILE A 152 -8.25 -27.93 21.14
N ASP A 153 -7.99 -27.00 22.07
CA ASP A 153 -8.93 -25.92 22.39
C ASP A 153 -8.88 -24.79 21.34
N LYS A 154 -9.82 -24.84 20.39
CA LYS A 154 -9.98 -23.81 19.37
C LYS A 154 -10.21 -22.41 19.96
N THR A 155 -10.96 -22.32 21.06
CA THR A 155 -11.31 -21.02 21.67
C THR A 155 -10.05 -20.37 22.25
N ALA A 156 -9.18 -21.17 22.86
CA ALA A 156 -7.91 -20.68 23.39
C ALA A 156 -6.98 -20.17 22.27
N ILE A 157 -6.94 -20.84 21.12
CA ILE A 157 -6.19 -20.39 19.94
C ILE A 157 -6.73 -19.06 19.41
N GLU A 158 -8.05 -18.94 19.25
CA GLU A 158 -8.69 -17.68 18.81
C GLU A 158 -8.42 -16.53 19.81
N GLN A 159 -8.41 -16.83 21.12
CA GLN A 159 -8.07 -15.87 22.16
C GLN A 159 -6.61 -15.45 22.13
N ALA A 160 -5.66 -16.37 21.92
CA ALA A 160 -4.24 -16.05 21.81
C ALA A 160 -3.99 -15.06 20.65
N ILE A 161 -4.64 -15.28 19.50
CA ILE A 161 -4.58 -14.37 18.35
C ILE A 161 -5.21 -13.02 18.70
N TYR A 162 -6.38 -13.00 19.33
CA TYR A 162 -7.03 -11.76 19.73
C TYR A 162 -6.15 -10.92 20.66
N TRP A 163 -5.61 -11.52 21.72
CA TRP A 163 -4.79 -10.83 22.71
C TRP A 163 -3.44 -10.41 22.14
N TYR A 164 -2.85 -11.16 21.22
CA TYR A 164 -1.67 -10.72 20.48
C TYR A 164 -1.90 -9.37 19.78
N PHE A 165 -2.98 -9.22 19.02
CA PHE A 165 -3.25 -7.95 18.35
C PHE A 165 -3.67 -6.85 19.33
N HIS A 166 -4.43 -7.19 20.37
CA HIS A 166 -4.90 -6.24 21.36
C HIS A 166 -3.78 -5.70 22.27
N ASP A 167 -2.94 -6.57 22.82
CA ASP A 167 -1.95 -6.21 23.84
C ASP A 167 -0.72 -5.56 23.21
N TYR A 168 -0.31 -6.03 22.04
CA TYR A 168 0.81 -5.45 21.29
C TYR A 168 0.39 -4.30 20.37
N SER A 169 -0.85 -3.80 20.48
CA SER A 169 -1.33 -2.66 19.69
C SER A 169 -0.45 -1.42 19.86
N GLU A 170 0.10 -1.19 21.06
CA GLU A 170 1.00 -0.06 21.34
C GLU A 170 2.28 -0.12 20.51
N ILE A 171 2.82 -1.31 20.27
CA ILE A 171 4.00 -1.53 19.45
C ILE A 171 3.64 -1.30 17.98
N PHE A 172 2.67 -2.06 17.45
CA PHE A 172 2.36 -2.03 16.01
C PHE A 172 1.87 -0.66 15.53
N ILE A 173 0.99 -0.02 16.30
CA ILE A 173 0.42 1.28 15.94
C ILE A 173 1.44 2.39 16.22
N GLY A 174 2.20 2.29 17.32
CA GLY A 174 3.27 3.23 17.64
C GLY A 174 4.33 3.28 16.55
N ASP A 175 4.79 2.12 16.09
CA ASP A 175 5.71 1.99 14.95
C ASP A 175 5.12 2.61 13.67
N SER A 176 3.86 2.30 13.35
CA SER A 176 3.19 2.83 12.15
C SER A 176 3.08 4.37 12.16
N VAL A 177 2.80 4.97 13.31
CA VAL A 177 2.75 6.44 13.46
C VAL A 177 4.16 7.03 13.37
N ARG A 178 5.17 6.37 13.96
CA ARG A 178 6.57 6.79 13.91
C ARG A 178 7.11 6.83 12.49
N GLU A 179 6.98 5.74 11.74
CA GLU A 179 7.39 5.62 10.34
C GLU A 179 6.75 6.69 9.45
N LEU A 180 5.56 7.17 9.82
CA LEU A 180 4.86 8.22 9.09
C LEU A 180 5.47 9.62 9.32
N VAL A 181 5.92 9.94 10.54
CA VAL A 181 6.21 11.34 10.94
C VAL A 181 7.65 11.60 11.41
N ASP A 182 8.34 10.57 11.88
CA ASP A 182 9.68 10.70 12.48
C ASP A 182 10.77 10.32 11.48
N SER A 183 11.53 11.32 11.03
CA SER A 183 12.66 11.12 10.12
C SER A 183 13.85 10.41 10.76
N GLU A 184 13.87 10.24 12.09
CA GLU A 184 14.90 9.42 12.77
C GLU A 184 14.63 7.91 12.62
N GLU A 185 13.41 7.53 12.23
CA GLU A 185 13.06 6.17 11.78
C GLU A 185 13.62 5.94 10.36
N ASP A 186 14.95 5.91 10.27
CA ASP A 186 15.70 6.17 9.03
C ASP A 186 16.19 4.90 8.31
N PHE A 187 15.71 3.70 8.66
CA PHE A 187 16.16 2.43 8.04
C PHE A 187 16.17 2.48 6.50
N LEU A 188 15.06 2.88 5.88
CA LEU A 188 14.96 2.98 4.41
C LEU A 188 15.79 4.15 3.86
N TYR A 189 15.91 5.25 4.60
CA TYR A 189 16.75 6.39 4.24
C TYR A 189 18.22 5.98 4.16
N GLN A 190 18.69 5.17 5.12
CA GLN A 190 20.05 4.63 5.13
C GLN A 190 20.33 3.77 3.88
N ILE A 191 19.39 2.92 3.47
CA ILE A 191 19.54 2.12 2.25
C ILE A 191 19.72 3.04 1.03
N VAL A 192 18.81 4.00 0.85
CA VAL A 192 18.83 4.90 -0.32
C VAL A 192 20.06 5.80 -0.33
N MET A 193 20.46 6.35 0.81
CA MET A 193 21.49 7.39 0.84
C MET A 193 22.91 6.83 0.93
N ASN A 194 23.09 5.66 1.56
CA ASN A 194 24.42 5.15 1.89
C ASN A 194 24.84 3.87 1.15
N SER A 195 23.93 3.19 0.44
CA SER A 195 24.30 2.04 -0.41
C SER A 195 25.01 2.45 -1.71
N ASP A 196 25.85 1.58 -2.26
CA ASP A 196 26.27 1.71 -3.66
C ASP A 196 25.15 1.23 -4.59
N LEU A 197 24.45 2.16 -5.25
CA LEU A 197 23.30 1.82 -6.10
C LEU A 197 23.71 1.16 -7.42
N ASN A 198 24.99 1.19 -7.79
CA ASN A 198 25.48 0.42 -8.93
C ASN A 198 25.55 -1.07 -8.63
N ASP A 199 25.58 -1.44 -7.35
CA ASP A 199 25.59 -2.82 -6.89
C ASP A 199 24.19 -3.26 -6.45
N LEU A 200 23.48 -3.97 -7.33
CA LEU A 200 22.09 -4.40 -7.12
C LEU A 200 21.86 -5.25 -5.86
N ARG A 201 22.91 -5.69 -5.16
CA ARG A 201 22.79 -6.34 -3.85
C ARG A 201 22.02 -5.51 -2.82
N TYR A 202 22.02 -4.17 -2.92
CA TYR A 202 21.30 -3.32 -1.98
C TYR A 202 19.77 -3.57 -2.01
N LEU A 203 19.20 -3.99 -3.14
CA LEU A 203 17.76 -4.25 -3.29
C LEU A 203 17.29 -5.31 -2.27
N TYR A 204 18.18 -6.25 -1.93
CA TYR A 204 17.88 -7.34 -1.00
C TYR A 204 17.95 -6.93 0.48
N GLN A 205 18.30 -5.68 0.80
CA GLN A 205 18.34 -5.17 2.17
C GLN A 205 16.96 -4.71 2.68
N TYR A 206 15.98 -4.55 1.78
CA TYR A 206 14.64 -4.09 2.14
C TYR A 206 13.78 -5.12 2.88
N GLY A 207 14.15 -6.41 2.84
CA GLY A 207 13.28 -7.48 3.34
C GLY A 207 11.96 -7.60 2.58
N GLN A 208 11.97 -7.24 1.29
CA GLN A 208 10.83 -7.31 0.37
C GLN A 208 11.09 -8.36 -0.72
N HIS A 209 10.05 -8.76 -1.45
CA HIS A 209 10.21 -9.63 -2.61
C HIS A 209 10.95 -8.86 -3.72
N ILE A 210 12.06 -9.41 -4.21
CA ILE A 210 12.85 -8.78 -5.27
C ILE A 210 12.68 -9.60 -6.55
N GLY A 211 11.89 -9.07 -7.48
CA GLY A 211 11.58 -9.68 -8.75
C GLY A 211 12.29 -9.04 -9.93
N LYS A 212 11.80 -9.36 -11.14
CA LYS A 212 12.35 -8.81 -12.39
C LYS A 212 12.08 -7.31 -12.53
N ASN A 213 11.01 -6.79 -11.94
CA ASN A 213 10.66 -5.38 -12.00
C ASN A 213 11.69 -4.54 -11.22
N GLU A 214 11.94 -4.89 -9.96
CA GLU A 214 12.90 -4.19 -9.09
C GLU A 214 14.31 -4.22 -9.68
N ILE A 215 14.79 -5.40 -10.11
CA ILE A 215 16.12 -5.57 -10.69
C ILE A 215 16.22 -4.82 -12.03
N GLY A 216 15.21 -4.96 -12.88
CA GLY A 216 15.21 -4.39 -14.22
C GLY A 216 15.18 -2.87 -14.20
N ILE A 217 14.33 -2.26 -13.36
CA ILE A 217 14.28 -0.80 -13.26
C ILE A 217 15.54 -0.23 -12.62
N ALA A 218 16.09 -0.87 -11.56
CA ALA A 218 17.34 -0.43 -10.95
C ALA A 218 18.50 -0.46 -11.96
N ALA A 219 18.61 -1.56 -12.72
CA ALA A 219 19.64 -1.70 -13.76
C ALA A 219 19.47 -0.68 -14.89
N PHE A 220 18.22 -0.44 -15.33
CA PHE A 220 17.92 0.57 -16.35
C PHE A 220 18.30 1.98 -15.88
N LEU A 221 17.86 2.36 -14.67
CA LEU A 221 18.18 3.67 -14.10
C LEU A 221 19.69 3.84 -13.87
N ASN A 222 20.45 2.78 -13.59
CA ASN A 222 21.92 2.83 -13.51
C ASN A 222 22.59 3.13 -14.87
N GLY A 223 21.91 2.83 -15.98
CA GLY A 223 22.37 3.15 -17.33
C GLY A 223 22.19 4.62 -17.73
N MET A 224 21.35 5.37 -17.03
CA MET A 224 21.06 6.78 -17.33
C MET A 224 22.20 7.71 -16.88
N SER A 225 22.27 8.92 -17.44
CA SER A 225 23.21 9.94 -16.96
C SER A 225 22.74 10.55 -15.63
N ASP A 226 23.67 11.15 -14.87
CA ASP A 226 23.29 11.86 -13.64
C ASP A 226 22.36 13.05 -13.94
N GLU A 227 22.52 13.69 -15.09
CA GLU A 227 21.64 14.78 -15.55
C GLU A 227 20.22 14.29 -15.84
N GLU A 228 20.06 13.12 -16.48
CA GLU A 228 18.74 12.55 -16.76
C GLU A 228 18.01 12.18 -15.46
N ILE A 229 18.71 11.53 -14.53
CA ILE A 229 18.18 11.21 -13.19
C ILE A 229 17.80 12.47 -12.43
N GLN A 230 18.67 13.48 -12.45
CA GLN A 230 18.40 14.75 -11.77
C GLN A 230 17.18 15.44 -12.38
N ALA A 231 17.01 15.43 -13.70
CA ALA A 231 15.85 16.04 -14.37
C ALA A 231 14.52 15.35 -13.99
N MET A 232 14.52 14.02 -13.84
CA MET A 232 13.35 13.28 -13.34
C MET A 232 13.02 13.67 -11.90
N ALA A 233 14.03 13.74 -11.03
CA ALA A 233 13.87 14.14 -9.64
C ALA A 233 13.44 15.60 -9.49
N ASP A 234 13.95 16.50 -10.33
CA ASP A 234 13.57 17.92 -10.38
C ASP A 234 12.09 18.05 -10.77
N THR A 235 11.65 17.36 -11.82
CA THR A 235 10.23 17.34 -12.24
C THR A 235 9.31 16.93 -11.09
N TYR A 236 9.68 15.83 -10.42
CA TYR A 236 8.93 15.27 -9.29
C TYR A 236 8.89 16.21 -8.07
N THR A 237 10.03 16.78 -7.68
CA THR A 237 10.12 17.63 -6.47
C THR A 237 9.67 19.07 -6.70
N GLU A 238 9.76 19.59 -7.92
CA GLU A 238 9.18 20.89 -8.27
C GLU A 238 7.66 20.81 -8.32
N GLY A 239 7.07 19.69 -8.80
CA GLY A 239 5.63 19.48 -8.68
C GLY A 239 5.18 19.64 -7.22
N TYR A 240 5.90 19.01 -6.29
CA TYR A 240 5.64 19.14 -4.86
C TYR A 240 5.66 20.58 -4.35
N ARG A 241 6.71 21.34 -4.70
CA ARG A 241 6.82 22.75 -4.30
C ARG A 241 5.73 23.61 -4.94
N ILE A 242 5.39 23.36 -6.21
CA ILE A 242 4.35 24.09 -6.94
C ILE A 242 2.97 23.80 -6.34
N GLY A 243 2.66 22.56 -5.95
CA GLY A 243 1.41 22.20 -5.26
C GLY A 243 1.14 23.03 -4.02
N PHE A 244 2.16 23.27 -3.19
CA PHE A 244 2.06 24.19 -2.05
C PHE A 244 1.76 25.63 -2.49
N ALA A 245 2.48 26.14 -3.49
CA ALA A 245 2.29 27.51 -3.96
C ALA A 245 0.92 27.75 -4.62
N ALA A 246 0.47 26.81 -5.47
CA ALA A 246 -0.79 26.90 -6.21
C ALA A 246 -2.00 26.89 -5.27
N THR A 247 -1.94 26.12 -4.19
CA THR A 247 -3.01 26.00 -3.18
C THR A 247 -2.88 27.02 -2.03
N GLY A 248 -1.93 27.96 -2.12
CA GLY A 248 -1.72 29.00 -1.09
C GLY A 248 -1.23 28.46 0.26
N LYS A 249 -0.65 27.25 0.28
CA LYS A 249 -0.16 26.58 1.50
C LYS A 249 1.27 27.00 1.79
N ASP A 250 1.52 27.37 3.04
CA ASP A 250 2.84 27.80 3.50
C ASP A 250 3.74 26.60 3.84
N LEU A 251 4.59 26.22 2.90
CA LEU A 251 5.55 25.13 3.08
C LEU A 251 6.54 25.38 4.23
N SER A 252 6.84 26.65 4.56
CA SER A 252 7.83 26.97 5.60
C SER A 252 7.40 26.56 7.01
N LYS A 253 6.11 26.24 7.20
CA LYS A 253 5.57 25.66 8.42
C LYS A 253 5.88 24.17 8.57
N LYS A 254 6.36 23.52 7.51
CA LYS A 254 6.57 22.07 7.46
C LYS A 254 8.06 21.74 7.57
N THR A 255 8.33 20.55 8.09
CA THR A 255 9.69 20.10 8.43
C THR A 255 10.05 18.76 7.82
N THR A 256 9.05 17.97 7.41
CA THR A 256 9.25 16.60 6.92
C THR A 256 8.34 16.37 5.73
N ALA A 257 8.83 15.71 4.68
CA ALA A 257 8.02 15.14 3.60
C ALA A 257 8.09 13.61 3.65
N GLN A 258 7.04 12.92 3.21
CA GLN A 258 7.08 11.46 3.06
C GLN A 258 7.37 11.09 1.61
N VAL A 259 8.43 10.34 1.34
CA VAL A 259 8.71 9.80 0.00
C VAL A 259 8.22 8.36 -0.08
N ARG A 260 7.27 8.10 -0.98
CA ARG A 260 6.76 6.77 -1.29
C ARG A 260 7.29 6.33 -2.65
N TYR A 261 7.90 5.15 -2.74
CA TYR A 261 8.54 4.73 -3.98
C TYR A 261 8.57 3.21 -4.17
N PRO A 262 8.57 2.72 -5.42
CA PRO A 262 8.83 1.33 -5.73
C PRO A 262 10.34 1.05 -5.60
N ILE A 263 10.69 -0.11 -5.03
CA ILE A 263 12.06 -0.60 -4.98
C ILE A 263 12.62 -0.70 -6.41
N GLY A 264 13.85 -0.23 -6.58
CA GLY A 264 14.54 -0.07 -7.85
C GLY A 264 14.58 1.37 -8.39
N PHE A 265 13.80 2.31 -7.83
CA PHE A 265 13.86 3.74 -8.17
C PHE A 265 14.87 4.56 -7.34
N GLU A 266 15.72 3.92 -6.56
CA GLU A 266 16.56 4.55 -5.52
C GLU A 266 17.49 5.63 -6.08
N ARG A 267 17.95 5.50 -7.33
CA ARG A 267 18.82 6.50 -7.95
C ARG A 267 18.09 7.84 -8.14
N MET A 268 16.84 7.80 -8.60
CA MET A 268 15.95 8.97 -8.69
C MET A 268 15.54 9.45 -7.29
N VAL A 269 15.17 8.53 -6.40
CA VAL A 269 14.74 8.87 -5.03
C VAL A 269 15.86 9.58 -4.26
N ARG A 270 17.11 9.14 -4.39
CA ARG A 270 18.29 9.79 -3.79
C ARG A 270 18.44 11.24 -4.27
N ALA A 271 18.22 11.50 -5.56
CA ALA A 271 18.24 12.86 -6.09
C ALA A 271 17.05 13.69 -5.57
N ALA A 272 15.87 13.09 -5.47
CA ALA A 272 14.67 13.73 -4.93
C ALA A 272 14.81 14.09 -3.44
N VAL A 273 15.40 13.21 -2.62
CA VAL A 273 15.71 13.47 -1.20
C VAL A 273 16.59 14.72 -1.07
N LYS A 274 17.68 14.80 -1.85
CA LYS A 274 18.56 15.97 -1.86
C LYS A 274 17.82 17.25 -2.28
N ASN A 275 16.84 17.17 -3.17
CA ASN A 275 16.02 18.32 -3.54
C ASN A 275 15.08 18.76 -2.42
N LEU A 276 14.42 17.82 -1.74
CA LEU A 276 13.56 18.11 -0.59
C LEU A 276 14.36 18.71 0.58
N GLU A 277 15.59 18.24 0.81
CA GLU A 277 16.51 18.82 1.80
C GLU A 277 16.85 20.28 1.49
N LYS A 278 16.99 20.67 0.21
CA LYS A 278 17.16 22.09 -0.19
C LYS A 278 15.92 22.95 0.10
N LEU A 279 14.75 22.33 0.22
CA LEU A 279 13.51 22.98 0.69
C LEU A 279 13.39 23.01 2.22
N ASN A 280 14.44 22.60 2.95
CA ASN A 280 14.49 22.46 4.41
C ASN A 280 13.56 21.37 4.96
N LEU A 281 13.27 20.34 4.16
CA LEU A 281 12.48 19.19 4.58
C LEU A 281 13.40 18.00 4.87
N LYS A 282 13.19 17.37 6.03
CA LYS A 282 13.64 15.99 6.27
C LYS A 282 12.73 15.01 5.52
N VAL A 283 13.11 13.75 5.43
CA VAL A 283 12.34 12.74 4.70
C VAL A 283 12.02 11.54 5.58
N THR A 284 10.74 11.16 5.64
CA THR A 284 10.32 9.79 5.98
C THR A 284 10.09 8.99 4.72
N MET A 285 10.25 7.67 4.76
CA MET A 285 10.22 6.84 3.56
C MET A 285 9.24 5.69 3.68
N ARG A 286 8.62 5.33 2.55
CA ARG A 286 7.83 4.11 2.40
C ARG A 286 8.16 3.46 1.07
N ALA A 287 8.80 2.29 1.11
CA ALA A 287 9.11 1.52 -0.08
C ALA A 287 8.03 0.46 -0.34
N CYS A 288 7.80 0.11 -1.60
CA CYS A 288 6.99 -1.04 -2.01
C CYS A 288 7.71 -1.88 -3.08
N SER A 289 7.37 -3.16 -3.20
CA SER A 289 7.80 -4.02 -4.31
C SER A 289 6.58 -4.60 -5.01
N SER A 290 6.75 -5.11 -6.23
CA SER A 290 5.75 -5.97 -6.85
C SER A 290 5.47 -7.16 -5.94
N ALA A 291 4.18 -7.44 -5.73
CA ALA A 291 3.72 -8.56 -4.91
C ALA A 291 4.33 -9.89 -5.41
N ALA A 292 4.82 -10.73 -4.48
CA ALA A 292 5.26 -12.08 -4.83
C ALA A 292 4.11 -12.90 -5.44
N ASN A 293 2.87 -12.62 -5.00
CA ASN A 293 1.65 -13.18 -5.54
C ASN A 293 0.42 -12.34 -5.12
N LYS A 294 -0.21 -11.65 -6.07
CA LYS A 294 -1.40 -10.82 -5.82
C LYS A 294 -2.61 -11.62 -5.29
N GLN A 295 -2.69 -12.92 -5.59
CA GLN A 295 -3.74 -13.79 -5.02
C GLN A 295 -3.50 -14.05 -3.53
N TYR A 296 -2.24 -14.19 -3.10
CA TYR A 296 -1.91 -14.33 -1.68
C TYR A 296 -2.34 -13.09 -0.90
N ASP A 297 -1.99 -11.90 -1.39
CA ASP A 297 -2.39 -10.64 -0.74
C ASP A 297 -3.92 -10.49 -0.70
N TYR A 298 -4.62 -10.90 -1.77
CA TYR A 298 -6.08 -10.89 -1.82
C TYR A 298 -6.72 -11.88 -0.84
N ASP A 299 -6.18 -13.10 -0.72
CA ASP A 299 -6.69 -14.16 0.14
C ASP A 299 -6.57 -13.81 1.64
N HIS A 300 -5.57 -13.00 2.01
CA HIS A 300 -5.26 -12.59 3.39
C HIS A 300 -5.72 -11.18 3.76
N LYS A 301 -6.39 -10.45 2.85
CA LYS A 301 -6.80 -9.05 3.07
C LYS A 301 -7.77 -8.85 4.26
N GLU A 302 -8.50 -9.90 4.65
CA GLU A 302 -9.50 -9.89 5.73
C GLU A 302 -9.16 -10.82 6.90
N ASP A 303 -7.91 -11.24 7.07
CA ASP A 303 -7.47 -12.07 8.21
C ASP A 303 -7.79 -11.43 9.57
N LYS A 304 -7.94 -10.11 9.60
CA LYS A 304 -8.39 -9.37 10.78
C LYS A 304 -9.73 -9.87 11.34
N ALA A 305 -10.56 -10.54 10.54
CA ALA A 305 -11.83 -11.12 10.99
C ALA A 305 -11.68 -12.03 12.24
N LEU A 306 -10.49 -12.59 12.50
CA LEU A 306 -10.22 -13.39 13.71
C LEU A 306 -10.26 -12.59 15.02
N TYR A 307 -9.95 -11.30 14.99
CA TYR A 307 -9.80 -10.49 16.21
C TYR A 307 -10.52 -9.14 16.15
N TYR A 308 -11.18 -8.84 15.02
CA TYR A 308 -11.76 -7.53 14.78
C TYR A 308 -13.11 -7.38 15.48
N ASP A 309 -13.09 -6.80 16.67
CA ASP A 309 -14.29 -6.45 17.42
C ASP A 309 -14.28 -4.99 17.90
N LYS A 310 -15.32 -4.60 18.64
CA LYS A 310 -15.46 -3.22 19.11
C LYS A 310 -14.37 -2.84 20.12
N ALA A 311 -14.01 -3.75 21.04
CA ALA A 311 -13.04 -3.46 22.09
C ALA A 311 -11.64 -3.29 21.48
N TYR A 312 -11.26 -4.16 20.55
CA TYR A 312 -10.03 -4.02 19.78
C TYR A 312 -9.99 -2.69 18.99
N VAL A 313 -11.08 -2.34 18.29
CA VAL A 313 -11.13 -1.07 17.53
C VAL A 313 -11.02 0.15 18.45
N GLU A 314 -11.69 0.15 19.60
CA GLU A 314 -11.58 1.24 20.58
C GLU A 314 -10.15 1.37 21.13
N ARG A 315 -9.52 0.23 21.48
CA ARG A 315 -8.11 0.18 21.91
C ARG A 315 -7.16 0.70 20.84
N ARG A 316 -7.33 0.24 19.59
CA ARG A 316 -6.54 0.69 18.43
C ARG A 316 -6.62 2.21 18.26
N LEU A 317 -7.83 2.79 18.30
CA LEU A 317 -8.05 4.23 18.15
C LEU A 317 -7.46 5.03 19.32
N GLU A 318 -7.58 4.52 20.55
CA GLU A 318 -6.96 5.12 21.74
C GLU A 318 -5.44 5.17 21.59
N VAL A 319 -4.81 4.05 21.27
CA VAL A 319 -3.35 3.96 21.07
C VAL A 319 -2.90 4.87 19.94
N MET A 320 -3.58 4.85 18.80
CA MET A 320 -3.27 5.73 17.67
C MET A 320 -3.27 7.21 18.10
N LYS A 321 -4.27 7.62 18.90
CA LYS A 321 -4.33 8.99 19.43
C LYS A 321 -3.18 9.29 20.39
N THR A 322 -2.84 8.37 21.28
CA THR A 322 -1.72 8.52 22.21
C THR A 322 -0.39 8.66 21.46
N SER A 323 -0.11 7.78 20.50
CA SER A 323 1.11 7.85 19.68
C SER A 323 1.22 9.17 18.91
N PHE A 324 0.10 9.66 18.36
CA PHE A 324 0.08 10.98 17.72
C PHE A 324 0.26 12.14 18.70
N GLU A 325 -0.24 12.04 19.93
CA GLU A 325 0.00 13.07 20.95
C GLU A 325 1.47 13.12 21.37
N GLU A 326 2.13 11.97 21.53
CA GLU A 326 3.58 11.88 21.79
C GLU A 326 4.40 12.47 20.65
N MET A 327 3.99 12.22 19.40
CA MET A 327 4.70 12.68 18.19
C MET A 327 4.13 13.97 17.59
N LYS A 328 3.28 14.69 18.34
CA LYS A 328 2.47 15.81 17.83
C LYS A 328 3.26 16.87 17.09
N LYS A 329 4.45 17.21 17.58
CA LYS A 329 5.33 18.18 16.93
C LYS A 329 5.80 17.71 15.55
N LEU A 330 6.17 16.44 15.43
CA LEU A 330 6.61 15.84 14.17
C LEU A 330 5.43 15.68 13.21
N ALA A 331 4.28 15.20 13.70
CA ALA A 331 3.06 15.06 12.92
C ALA A 331 2.58 16.41 12.35
N ASN A 332 2.60 17.48 13.14
CA ASN A 332 2.22 18.82 12.67
C ASN A 332 3.15 19.35 11.55
N GLY A 333 4.43 18.95 11.60
CA GLY A 333 5.45 19.29 10.61
C GLY A 333 5.40 18.45 9.32
N GLN A 334 4.51 17.45 9.22
CA GLN A 334 4.40 16.59 8.04
C GLN A 334 3.77 17.36 6.87
N ALA A 335 4.52 17.50 5.79
CA ALA A 335 4.17 18.21 4.56
C ALA A 335 3.31 17.35 3.60
N GLY A 336 3.22 16.05 3.85
CA GLY A 336 2.45 15.09 3.06
C GLY A 336 3.31 14.32 2.05
N PRO A 337 2.70 13.37 1.31
CA PRO A 337 3.45 12.40 0.54
C PRO A 337 3.87 12.93 -0.84
N ALA A 338 5.10 12.68 -1.22
CA ALA A 338 5.56 12.66 -2.60
C ALA A 338 5.64 11.16 -3.00
N VAL A 339 4.97 10.77 -4.08
CA VAL A 339 4.72 9.38 -4.47
C VAL A 339 5.25 9.13 -5.88
N ILE A 340 6.01 8.06 -6.03
CA ILE A 340 6.32 7.45 -7.31
C ILE A 340 5.40 6.22 -7.43
N GLU A 341 4.55 6.20 -8.45
CA GLU A 341 3.71 5.06 -8.82
C GLU A 341 4.26 4.34 -10.05
N VAL A 342 3.79 3.11 -10.24
CA VAL A 342 4.17 2.27 -11.38
C VAL A 342 2.97 1.81 -12.19
N PHE A 343 3.18 1.57 -13.48
CA PHE A 343 2.19 0.95 -14.36
C PHE A 343 2.83 -0.06 -15.31
N GLY A 344 2.00 -0.87 -15.97
CA GLY A 344 2.45 -1.88 -16.93
C GLY A 344 2.66 -3.28 -16.35
N GLU A 345 2.29 -3.51 -15.10
CA GLU A 345 2.22 -4.85 -14.53
C GLU A 345 1.10 -5.69 -15.16
N THR A 346 1.22 -7.01 -15.08
CA THR A 346 0.18 -7.92 -15.56
C THR A 346 -1.15 -7.67 -14.83
N PRO A 347 -2.24 -7.47 -15.58
CA PRO A 347 -3.59 -7.36 -15.04
C PRO A 347 -3.95 -8.50 -14.07
N PHE A 348 -4.49 -8.15 -12.90
CA PHE A 348 -4.92 -9.13 -11.90
C PHE A 348 -6.44 -9.15 -11.72
N SER A 349 -7.03 -10.34 -11.80
CA SER A 349 -8.41 -10.63 -11.40
C SER A 349 -8.38 -11.76 -10.38
N PRO A 350 -8.81 -11.53 -9.14
CA PRO A 350 -8.70 -12.53 -8.08
C PRO A 350 -9.67 -13.68 -8.30
N GLU A 351 -9.24 -14.87 -7.90
CA GLU A 351 -10.11 -16.01 -7.71
C GLU A 351 -10.82 -15.91 -6.35
N THR A 352 -12.13 -16.17 -6.33
CA THR A 352 -12.88 -16.22 -5.08
C THR A 352 -12.75 -17.61 -4.46
N LYS A 353 -12.26 -17.65 -3.23
CA LYS A 353 -12.19 -18.87 -2.41
C LYS A 353 -13.20 -18.82 -1.27
N LYS A 354 -13.72 -19.98 -0.87
CA LYS A 354 -14.63 -20.09 0.28
C LYS A 354 -13.88 -20.21 1.61
N GLU A 355 -12.62 -20.62 1.56
CA GLU A 355 -11.75 -20.87 2.71
C GLU A 355 -11.06 -19.60 3.23
N VAL A 356 -11.19 -18.46 2.57
CA VAL A 356 -10.66 -17.18 3.08
C VAL A 356 -11.52 -16.68 4.24
N LEU A 357 -10.89 -16.04 5.21
CA LEU A 357 -11.59 -15.32 6.26
C LEU A 357 -12.34 -14.12 5.66
N LYS A 358 -13.51 -13.83 6.21
CA LYS A 358 -14.32 -12.68 5.77
C LYS A 358 -14.92 -11.96 6.96
N LEU A 359 -14.99 -10.63 6.85
CA LEU A 359 -15.69 -9.82 7.85
C LEU A 359 -17.19 -10.12 7.81
N ASP A 360 -17.76 -10.42 8.98
CA ASP A 360 -19.21 -10.45 9.14
C ASP A 360 -19.83 -9.04 9.05
N GLU A 361 -21.16 -8.93 9.05
CA GLU A 361 -21.85 -7.63 8.93
C GLU A 361 -21.47 -6.63 10.03
N LYS A 362 -21.29 -7.11 11.27
CA LYS A 362 -20.91 -6.27 12.41
C LYS A 362 -19.47 -5.79 12.26
N GLN A 363 -18.58 -6.67 11.82
CA GLN A 363 -17.18 -6.36 11.54
C GLN A 363 -17.03 -5.39 10.36
N GLN A 364 -17.86 -5.52 9.33
CA GLN A 364 -17.94 -4.57 8.21
C GLN A 364 -18.31 -3.16 8.69
N GLN A 365 -19.36 -3.05 9.52
CA GLN A 365 -19.76 -1.77 10.12
C GLN A 365 -18.66 -1.17 11.02
N LEU A 366 -17.98 -2.02 11.81
CA LEU A 366 -16.82 -1.60 12.61
C LEU A 366 -15.65 -1.15 11.73
N SER A 367 -15.45 -1.75 10.56
CA SER A 367 -14.39 -1.35 9.62
C SER A 367 -14.64 0.04 9.07
N VAL A 368 -15.90 0.35 8.72
CA VAL A 368 -16.30 1.70 8.30
C VAL A 368 -16.11 2.72 9.43
N TYR A 369 -16.53 2.38 10.65
CA TYR A 369 -16.34 3.24 11.82
C TYR A 369 -14.85 3.52 12.10
N ASP A 370 -14.01 2.48 12.10
CA ASP A 370 -12.57 2.61 12.32
C ASP A 370 -11.90 3.48 11.24
N MET A 371 -12.25 3.27 9.96
CA MET A 371 -11.74 4.12 8.86
C MET A 371 -12.10 5.59 9.06
N SER A 372 -13.35 5.90 9.44
CA SER A 372 -13.78 7.27 9.70
C SER A 372 -13.04 7.88 10.90
N MET A 373 -12.96 7.17 12.02
CA MET A 373 -12.35 7.69 13.24
C MET A 373 -10.83 7.84 13.13
N SER A 374 -10.15 6.86 12.54
CA SER A 374 -8.70 6.92 12.29
C SER A 374 -8.34 8.07 11.36
N GLY A 375 -9.11 8.30 10.30
CA GLY A 375 -8.95 9.46 9.41
C GLY A 375 -9.12 10.79 10.13
N GLN A 376 -10.11 10.92 11.03
CA GLN A 376 -10.29 12.11 11.86
C GLN A 376 -9.11 12.34 12.82
N ILE A 377 -8.61 11.28 13.48
CA ILE A 377 -7.42 11.36 14.33
C ILE A 377 -6.23 11.83 13.50
N THR A 378 -5.93 11.19 12.37
CA THR A 378 -4.80 11.62 11.52
C THR A 378 -4.92 13.08 11.10
N ASN A 379 -6.10 13.54 10.66
CA ASN A 379 -6.32 14.93 10.24
C ASN A 379 -6.19 15.94 11.38
N GLN A 380 -6.43 15.53 12.64
CA GLN A 380 -6.23 16.39 13.81
C GLN A 380 -4.75 16.70 14.07
N TYR A 381 -3.85 15.76 13.76
CA TYR A 381 -2.41 15.89 14.03
C TYR A 381 -1.59 16.28 12.78
N ILE A 382 -1.95 15.71 11.63
CA ILE A 382 -1.40 16.02 10.30
C ILE A 382 -2.44 16.87 9.56
N ILE A 383 -2.33 18.19 9.68
CA ILE A 383 -3.36 19.14 9.23
C ILE A 383 -3.52 19.09 7.72
N GLY A 384 -4.65 18.54 7.25
CA GLY A 384 -4.96 18.34 5.83
C GLY A 384 -4.92 19.62 5.00
N GLU A 385 -5.44 20.72 5.53
CA GLU A 385 -5.48 22.03 4.86
C GLU A 385 -4.08 22.65 4.67
N GLU A 386 -3.09 22.23 5.45
CA GLU A 386 -1.74 22.79 5.40
C GLU A 386 -0.72 21.91 4.65
N ARG A 387 -1.11 20.71 4.20
CA ARG A 387 -0.21 19.76 3.52
C ARG A 387 -0.52 19.64 2.04
N SER A 388 0.44 19.20 1.25
CA SER A 388 0.26 18.88 -0.18
C SER A 388 0.71 17.45 -0.45
N PHE A 389 0.53 17.01 -1.69
CA PHE A 389 1.10 15.77 -2.18
C PHE A 389 1.58 15.93 -3.62
N THR A 390 2.37 14.99 -4.09
CA THR A 390 2.69 14.84 -5.51
C THR A 390 2.70 13.38 -5.88
N ILE A 391 2.18 13.04 -7.06
CA ILE A 391 2.23 11.70 -7.62
C ILE A 391 2.87 11.79 -9.01
N ILE A 392 3.84 10.93 -9.29
CA ILE A 392 4.44 10.75 -10.62
C ILE A 392 4.48 9.26 -10.96
N ALA A 393 4.17 8.89 -12.21
CA ALA A 393 4.13 7.50 -12.62
C ALA A 393 5.21 7.14 -13.65
N TYR A 394 5.72 5.91 -13.59
CA TYR A 394 6.65 5.33 -14.55
C TYR A 394 6.27 3.88 -14.91
N PRO A 395 6.58 3.40 -16.13
CA PRO A 395 6.36 2.00 -16.44
C PRO A 395 7.35 1.11 -15.69
N VAL A 396 7.00 -0.17 -15.50
CA VAL A 396 7.93 -1.23 -15.06
C VAL A 396 8.32 -2.16 -16.22
N PRO A 397 9.47 -2.87 -16.13
CA PRO A 397 9.94 -3.77 -17.18
C PRO A 397 8.92 -4.83 -17.65
N GLU A 398 8.01 -5.26 -16.77
CA GLU A 398 6.94 -6.20 -17.11
C GLU A 398 6.02 -5.75 -18.25
N ILE A 399 5.97 -4.45 -18.57
CA ILE A 399 5.16 -3.91 -19.67
C ILE A 399 5.59 -4.44 -21.06
N GLY A 400 6.79 -5.05 -21.14
CA GLY A 400 7.24 -5.83 -22.30
C GLY A 400 8.42 -5.21 -23.04
N GLU A 401 8.68 -5.70 -24.24
CA GLU A 401 9.90 -5.41 -25.02
C GLU A 401 10.10 -3.92 -25.34
N LYS A 402 9.02 -3.13 -25.35
CA LYS A 402 9.05 -1.68 -25.60
C LYS A 402 9.24 -0.85 -24.32
N PHE A 403 9.58 -1.47 -23.19
CA PHE A 403 9.74 -0.81 -21.90
C PHE A 403 10.57 0.49 -21.98
N GLU A 404 11.75 0.46 -22.59
CA GLU A 404 12.62 1.66 -22.68
C GLU A 404 11.99 2.78 -23.51
N GLU A 405 11.32 2.45 -24.62
CA GLU A 405 10.60 3.43 -25.46
C GLU A 405 9.43 4.05 -24.69
N ILE A 406 8.64 3.22 -24.00
CA ILE A 406 7.52 3.67 -23.17
C ILE A 406 8.05 4.53 -22.02
N PHE A 407 9.16 4.17 -21.39
CA PHE A 407 9.76 4.95 -20.32
C PHE A 407 10.18 6.33 -20.82
N ALA A 408 10.87 6.40 -21.97
CA ALA A 408 11.28 7.67 -22.59
C ALA A 408 10.08 8.56 -22.96
N GLU A 409 9.01 7.99 -23.53
CA GLU A 409 7.77 8.74 -23.80
C GLU A 409 7.07 9.17 -22.51
N THR A 410 7.12 8.35 -21.45
CA THR A 410 6.59 8.70 -20.12
C THR A 410 7.31 9.91 -19.54
N VAL A 411 8.64 9.96 -19.64
CA VAL A 411 9.44 11.13 -19.21
C VAL A 411 9.02 12.39 -19.98
N LYS A 412 8.80 12.29 -21.30
CA LYS A 412 8.30 13.43 -22.10
C LYS A 412 6.93 13.90 -21.62
N ILE A 413 6.02 12.97 -21.31
CA ILE A 413 4.69 13.27 -20.78
C ILE A 413 4.76 13.92 -19.39
N ASN A 414 5.65 13.44 -18.51
CA ASN A 414 5.85 14.00 -17.17
C ASN A 414 6.43 15.43 -17.21
N THR A 415 7.07 15.82 -18.31
CA THR A 415 7.70 17.14 -18.49
C THR A 415 6.92 18.09 -19.40
N LEU A 416 5.64 17.81 -19.67
CA LEU A 416 4.78 18.67 -20.48
C LEU A 416 4.70 20.11 -19.92
N ASP A 417 4.59 21.10 -20.82
CA ASP A 417 4.54 22.51 -20.45
C ASP A 417 3.27 22.82 -19.63
N TYR A 418 3.47 23.01 -18.33
CA TYR A 418 2.38 23.29 -17.39
C TYR A 418 1.61 24.57 -17.77
N THR A 419 2.30 25.61 -18.26
CA THR A 419 1.66 26.90 -18.59
C THR A 419 0.77 26.77 -19.81
N LEU A 420 1.20 25.97 -20.80
CA LEU A 420 0.38 25.67 -21.97
C LEU A 420 -0.93 24.96 -21.57
N TYR A 421 -0.83 23.91 -20.75
CA TYR A 421 -1.99 23.16 -20.30
C TYR A 421 -2.89 24.02 -19.41
N GLN A 422 -2.31 24.77 -18.46
CA GLN A 422 -3.06 25.69 -17.61
C GLN A 422 -3.94 26.64 -18.42
N ASN A 423 -3.37 27.28 -19.45
CA ASN A 423 -4.11 28.21 -20.32
C ASN A 423 -5.20 27.53 -21.15
N MET A 424 -4.99 26.28 -21.56
CA MET A 424 -5.99 25.49 -22.29
C MET A 424 -7.14 25.07 -21.36
N GLN A 425 -6.80 24.51 -20.20
CA GLN A 425 -7.71 24.08 -19.14
C GLN A 425 -8.56 25.26 -18.65
N GLN A 426 -7.97 26.44 -18.46
CA GLN A 426 -8.72 27.63 -18.04
C GLN A 426 -9.83 27.99 -19.04
N LYS A 427 -9.59 27.87 -20.35
CA LYS A 427 -10.65 28.12 -21.35
C LYS A 427 -11.79 27.11 -21.28
N ILE A 428 -11.50 25.88 -20.84
CA ILE A 428 -12.53 24.86 -20.60
C ILE A 428 -13.31 25.23 -19.33
N ILE A 429 -12.60 25.61 -18.26
CA ILE A 429 -13.20 26.07 -16.99
C ILE A 429 -14.12 27.27 -17.23
N ASP A 430 -13.68 28.30 -17.96
CA ASP A 430 -14.46 29.50 -18.24
C ASP A 430 -15.83 29.18 -18.91
N VAL A 431 -15.89 28.09 -19.68
CA VAL A 431 -17.13 27.59 -20.29
C VAL A 431 -17.93 26.77 -19.28
N LEU A 432 -17.29 25.89 -18.52
CA LEU A 432 -17.94 25.03 -17.53
C LEU A 432 -18.51 25.81 -16.34
N ASP A 433 -17.90 26.93 -15.95
CA ASP A 433 -18.39 27.83 -14.89
C ASP A 433 -19.75 28.49 -15.23
N GLN A 434 -20.14 28.45 -16.51
CA GLN A 434 -21.46 28.91 -16.96
C GLN A 434 -22.51 27.79 -16.97
N ALA A 435 -22.11 26.54 -16.72
CA ALA A 435 -22.99 25.39 -16.80
C ALA A 435 -23.73 25.15 -15.47
N GLU A 436 -25.03 24.85 -15.55
CA GLU A 436 -25.79 24.32 -14.40
C GLU A 436 -25.53 22.81 -14.22
N LYS A 437 -25.26 22.11 -15.32
CA LYS A 437 -25.00 20.67 -15.36
C LYS A 437 -24.19 20.29 -16.59
N VAL A 438 -23.45 19.18 -16.48
CA VAL A 438 -22.75 18.53 -17.58
C VAL A 438 -23.46 17.23 -17.94
N HIS A 439 -23.67 16.98 -19.23
CA HIS A 439 -24.28 15.74 -19.74
C HIS A 439 -23.22 14.90 -20.44
N ILE A 440 -22.95 13.71 -19.91
CA ILE A 440 -21.93 12.80 -20.39
C ILE A 440 -22.63 11.63 -21.06
N THR A 441 -22.32 11.38 -22.34
CA THR A 441 -22.88 10.27 -23.11
C THR A 441 -21.77 9.37 -23.65
N GLY A 442 -22.00 8.07 -23.56
CA GLY A 442 -21.13 7.05 -24.12
C GLY A 442 -21.15 7.09 -25.65
N LYS A 443 -20.00 6.84 -26.27
CA LYS A 443 -19.88 6.67 -27.71
C LYS A 443 -19.94 5.19 -28.09
N ASN A 444 -20.48 4.89 -29.27
CA ASN A 444 -20.60 3.52 -29.80
C ASN A 444 -21.40 2.62 -28.85
N ASN A 445 -20.79 1.57 -28.30
CA ASN A 445 -21.43 0.60 -27.41
C ASN A 445 -21.30 0.96 -25.92
N ASN A 446 -20.69 2.11 -25.58
CA ASN A 446 -20.60 2.56 -24.19
C ASN A 446 -21.98 3.04 -23.71
N LYS A 447 -22.44 2.53 -22.57
CA LYS A 447 -23.79 2.78 -22.02
C LYS A 447 -23.90 3.99 -21.09
N THR A 448 -22.85 4.80 -20.98
CA THR A 448 -22.84 5.97 -20.09
C THR A 448 -23.89 6.97 -20.53
N ASP A 449 -24.72 7.40 -19.60
CA ASP A 449 -25.70 8.48 -19.74
C ASP A 449 -25.89 9.12 -18.37
N LEU A 450 -25.11 10.17 -18.10
CA LEU A 450 -24.92 10.73 -16.77
C LEU A 450 -25.03 12.25 -16.81
N TYR A 451 -25.88 12.80 -15.94
CA TYR A 451 -25.90 14.22 -15.62
C TYR A 451 -25.11 14.46 -14.34
N VAL A 452 -24.22 15.46 -14.37
CA VAL A 452 -23.48 15.95 -13.20
C VAL A 452 -23.87 17.40 -12.95
N SER A 453 -24.44 17.69 -11.79
CA SER A 453 -24.82 19.06 -11.39
C SER A 453 -23.60 19.85 -10.93
N ILE A 454 -23.51 21.11 -11.36
CA ILE A 454 -22.40 22.01 -11.04
C ILE A 454 -22.86 23.04 -9.99
N TRP A 455 -21.92 23.48 -9.14
CA TRP A 455 -22.21 24.49 -8.14
C TRP A 455 -22.57 25.83 -8.80
N PRO A 456 -23.73 26.45 -8.46
CA PRO A 456 -24.12 27.71 -9.08
C PRO A 456 -23.26 28.86 -8.57
N LEU A 457 -22.51 29.49 -9.47
CA LEU A 457 -21.68 30.66 -9.20
C LEU A 457 -22.53 31.95 -9.24
N LYS A 458 -22.17 32.92 -8.40
CA LYS A 458 -22.82 34.25 -8.39
C LYS A 458 -22.12 35.22 -9.33
N ASP A 459 -20.79 35.11 -9.42
CA ASP A 459 -19.96 35.98 -10.24
C ASP A 459 -18.76 35.18 -10.80
N THR A 460 -18.90 34.70 -12.04
CA THR A 460 -17.85 33.91 -12.73
C THR A 460 -16.59 34.73 -13.04
N THR A 461 -16.57 36.03 -12.76
CA THR A 461 -15.35 36.85 -12.87
C THR A 461 -14.48 36.80 -11.61
N LYS A 462 -14.99 36.22 -10.52
CA LYS A 462 -14.32 36.12 -9.21
C LYS A 462 -14.34 34.73 -8.61
N GLU A 463 -15.33 33.92 -8.98
CA GLU A 463 -15.57 32.58 -8.49
C GLU A 463 -15.38 31.59 -9.65
N SER A 464 -14.89 30.40 -9.35
CA SER A 464 -14.80 29.27 -10.27
C SER A 464 -15.42 28.06 -9.58
N ALA A 465 -16.16 27.25 -10.34
CA ALA A 465 -16.69 25.98 -9.85
C ALA A 465 -15.69 24.86 -10.08
N PHE A 466 -14.80 25.02 -11.06
CA PHE A 466 -13.78 24.05 -11.40
C PHE A 466 -12.39 24.51 -10.98
N GLU A 467 -11.53 23.52 -10.71
CA GLU A 467 -10.13 23.71 -10.42
C GLU A 467 -9.27 23.21 -11.59
N ASN A 468 -8.12 23.86 -11.73
CA ASN A 468 -7.13 23.52 -12.73
C ASN A 468 -6.10 22.58 -12.11
N CYS A 469 -6.10 21.31 -12.51
CA CYS A 469 -5.12 20.33 -12.06
C CYS A 469 -3.98 20.30 -13.07
N VAL A 470 -2.90 20.99 -12.73
CA VAL A 470 -1.65 21.00 -13.50
C VAL A 470 -0.63 20.09 -12.80
N ALA A 471 0.64 20.13 -13.21
CA ALA A 471 1.71 19.31 -12.63
C ALA A 471 2.14 19.80 -11.23
N ASP A 472 1.17 20.20 -10.41
CA ASP A 472 1.35 20.71 -9.06
C ASP A 472 1.02 19.65 -8.00
N VAL A 473 0.12 18.71 -8.30
CA VAL A 473 -0.14 17.51 -7.46
C VAL A 473 -0.09 16.20 -8.24
N ASN A 474 -0.51 16.19 -9.50
CA ASN A 474 -0.52 15.00 -10.37
C ASN A 474 0.41 15.22 -11.57
N ILE A 475 1.42 14.37 -11.72
CA ILE A 475 2.35 14.37 -12.84
C ILE A 475 2.11 13.08 -13.65
N PRO A 476 1.72 13.18 -14.92
CA PRO A 476 1.67 14.38 -15.76
C PRO A 476 0.43 15.27 -15.53
N VAL A 477 0.49 16.52 -16.05
CA VAL A 477 -0.69 17.40 -16.22
C VAL A 477 -1.84 16.64 -16.87
N GLY A 478 -3.09 16.95 -16.55
CA GLY A 478 -4.13 16.30 -17.34
C GLY A 478 -5.59 16.52 -17.10
N GLU A 479 -6.06 17.35 -16.17
CA GLU A 479 -7.51 17.43 -15.93
C GLU A 479 -8.01 18.81 -15.47
N VAL A 480 -9.30 19.03 -15.67
CA VAL A 480 -10.06 20.04 -14.93
C VAL A 480 -11.09 19.30 -14.12
N PHE A 481 -11.28 19.67 -12.86
CA PHE A 481 -12.15 18.92 -11.96
C PHE A 481 -12.98 19.83 -11.06
N THR A 482 -14.02 19.26 -10.46
CA THR A 482 -14.89 19.93 -9.48
C THR A 482 -15.41 18.88 -8.51
N SER A 483 -15.82 19.31 -7.32
CA SER A 483 -16.75 18.54 -6.50
C SER A 483 -18.19 18.75 -7.02
N PRO A 484 -18.90 17.70 -7.46
CA PRO A 484 -20.26 17.83 -7.95
C PRO A 484 -21.25 18.26 -6.86
N VAL A 485 -22.32 18.96 -7.27
CA VAL A 485 -23.51 19.05 -6.43
C VAL A 485 -24.20 17.69 -6.46
N LEU A 486 -24.39 17.07 -5.30
CA LEU A 486 -25.02 15.75 -5.23
C LEU A 486 -26.43 15.78 -5.84
N LYS A 487 -27.29 16.68 -5.35
CA LYS A 487 -28.66 16.81 -5.87
C LYS A 487 -28.69 17.12 -7.38
N GLY A 488 -29.40 16.31 -8.14
CA GLY A 488 -29.51 16.39 -9.60
C GLY A 488 -28.39 15.72 -10.38
N THR A 489 -27.33 15.23 -9.71
CA THR A 489 -26.33 14.35 -10.33
C THR A 489 -26.91 12.94 -10.41
N THR A 490 -27.25 12.45 -11.60
CA THR A 490 -28.03 11.22 -11.77
C THR A 490 -27.78 10.60 -13.14
N GLY A 491 -27.76 9.27 -13.19
CA GLY A 491 -27.58 8.52 -14.42
C GLY A 491 -26.60 7.36 -14.26
N LYS A 492 -26.17 6.79 -15.38
CA LYS A 492 -25.33 5.60 -15.42
C LYS A 492 -23.93 5.93 -15.90
N LEU A 493 -22.92 5.46 -15.16
CA LEU A 493 -21.54 5.35 -15.61
C LEU A 493 -21.28 3.92 -16.07
N PHE A 494 -20.70 3.76 -17.26
CA PHE A 494 -20.25 2.46 -17.79
C PHE A 494 -18.77 2.53 -18.19
N VAL A 495 -17.97 1.64 -17.63
CA VAL A 495 -16.54 1.50 -17.93
C VAL A 495 -16.26 0.06 -18.37
N SER A 496 -15.83 -0.13 -19.62
CA SER A 496 -15.64 -1.47 -20.19
C SER A 496 -14.54 -2.26 -19.46
N GLN A 497 -13.48 -1.58 -19.05
CA GLN A 497 -12.37 -2.16 -18.30
C GLN A 497 -11.68 -1.06 -17.50
N VAL A 498 -11.43 -1.30 -16.22
CA VAL A 498 -10.70 -0.37 -15.33
C VAL A 498 -9.96 -1.15 -14.25
N TYR A 499 -8.90 -0.57 -13.71
CA TYR A 499 -8.15 -1.10 -12.58
C TYR A 499 -8.31 -0.14 -11.40
N LEU A 500 -8.78 -0.64 -10.27
CA LEU A 500 -8.93 0.14 -9.04
C LEU A 500 -8.31 -0.67 -7.91
N ASN A 501 -7.38 -0.09 -7.14
CA ASN A 501 -6.66 -0.81 -6.08
C ASN A 501 -6.02 -2.12 -6.59
N GLU A 502 -5.35 -2.06 -7.75
CA GLU A 502 -4.73 -3.21 -8.45
C GLU A 502 -5.69 -4.32 -8.91
N LEU A 503 -6.99 -4.14 -8.69
CA LEU A 503 -8.02 -5.08 -9.05
C LEU A 503 -8.67 -4.67 -10.38
N LYS A 504 -8.74 -5.62 -11.31
CA LYS A 504 -9.39 -5.43 -12.61
C LYS A 504 -10.91 -5.55 -12.49
N TYR A 505 -11.64 -4.61 -13.09
CA TYR A 505 -13.10 -4.65 -13.24
C TYR A 505 -13.47 -4.69 -14.72
N LEU A 506 -14.42 -5.56 -15.07
CA LEU A 506 -14.92 -5.74 -16.43
C LEU A 506 -16.38 -5.28 -16.53
N ASN A 507 -16.66 -4.38 -17.48
CA ASN A 507 -17.98 -3.78 -17.69
C ASN A 507 -18.59 -3.24 -16.39
N LEU A 508 -17.80 -2.43 -15.66
CA LEU A 508 -18.23 -1.81 -14.43
C LEU A 508 -19.37 -0.82 -14.73
N GLU A 509 -20.50 -1.04 -14.08
CA GLU A 509 -21.69 -0.18 -14.15
C GLU A 509 -21.98 0.39 -12.77
N ILE A 510 -22.21 1.70 -12.70
CA ILE A 510 -22.63 2.39 -11.48
C ILE A 510 -23.77 3.34 -11.84
N ASP A 511 -24.91 3.18 -11.18
CA ASP A 511 -26.05 4.08 -11.28
C ASP A 511 -26.03 5.06 -10.10
N PHE A 512 -26.22 6.34 -10.40
CA PHE A 512 -26.27 7.42 -9.43
C PHE A 512 -27.69 7.99 -9.33
N GLU A 513 -28.11 8.31 -8.11
CA GLU A 513 -29.32 9.08 -7.82
C GLU A 513 -28.95 10.17 -6.80
N ASP A 514 -29.20 11.43 -7.17
CA ASP A 514 -28.78 12.60 -6.39
C ASP A 514 -27.34 12.49 -5.86
N GLY A 515 -26.42 12.10 -6.74
CA GLY A 515 -24.98 12.02 -6.47
C GLY A 515 -24.56 10.83 -5.62
N MET A 516 -25.49 10.00 -5.17
CA MET A 516 -25.22 8.80 -4.38
C MET A 516 -25.25 7.56 -5.27
N ILE A 517 -24.38 6.59 -5.01
CA ILE A 517 -24.45 5.28 -5.66
C ILE A 517 -25.77 4.59 -5.26
N LYS A 518 -26.56 4.21 -6.26
CA LYS A 518 -27.84 3.53 -6.11
C LYS A 518 -27.75 2.04 -6.44
N GLU A 519 -27.18 1.73 -7.59
CA GLU A 519 -26.97 0.36 -8.06
C GLU A 519 -25.57 0.24 -8.67
N TYR A 520 -25.01 -0.97 -8.65
CA TYR A 520 -23.72 -1.25 -9.26
C TYR A 520 -23.62 -2.71 -9.66
N THR A 521 -22.86 -3.00 -10.71
CA THR A 521 -22.52 -4.36 -11.11
C THR A 521 -21.25 -4.38 -11.97
N CYS A 522 -20.72 -5.58 -12.19
CA CYS A 522 -19.64 -5.85 -13.14
C CYS A 522 -19.81 -7.26 -13.71
N THR A 523 -18.88 -7.69 -14.56
CA THR A 523 -18.92 -9.00 -15.25
C THR A 523 -17.68 -9.84 -14.96
N ASN A 524 -17.04 -9.61 -13.82
CA ASN A 524 -15.84 -10.34 -13.40
C ASN A 524 -16.11 -11.81 -13.06
N PHE A 525 -17.30 -12.13 -12.56
CA PHE A 525 -17.71 -13.47 -12.15
C PHE A 525 -19.02 -13.88 -12.85
N GLU A 526 -19.29 -15.19 -12.88
CA GLU A 526 -20.50 -15.72 -13.51
C GLU A 526 -21.78 -15.30 -12.78
N LYS A 527 -21.71 -15.16 -11.44
CA LYS A 527 -22.86 -14.78 -10.61
C LYS A 527 -22.84 -13.29 -10.31
N GLU A 528 -23.98 -12.64 -10.58
CA GLU A 528 -24.16 -11.21 -10.30
C GLU A 528 -23.95 -10.86 -8.81
N GLU A 529 -24.36 -11.74 -7.90
CA GLU A 529 -24.15 -11.54 -6.45
C GLU A 529 -22.66 -11.46 -6.09
N GLU A 530 -21.81 -12.27 -6.73
CA GLU A 530 -20.36 -12.26 -6.53
C GLU A 530 -19.75 -10.95 -7.08
N CYS A 531 -20.23 -10.49 -8.25
CA CYS A 531 -19.85 -9.20 -8.83
C CYS A 531 -20.24 -8.00 -7.94
N ARG A 532 -21.46 -8.01 -7.38
CA ARG A 532 -21.90 -6.96 -6.44
C ARG A 532 -21.09 -7.00 -5.16
N LYS A 533 -20.86 -8.18 -4.60
CA LYS A 533 -20.01 -8.35 -3.40
C LYS A 533 -18.59 -7.84 -3.65
N TYR A 534 -18.01 -8.14 -4.81
CA TYR A 534 -16.70 -7.66 -5.20
C TYR A 534 -16.60 -6.13 -5.22
N ILE A 535 -17.60 -5.44 -5.78
CA ILE A 535 -17.65 -3.97 -5.78
C ILE A 535 -17.87 -3.42 -4.36
N LYS A 536 -18.78 -4.03 -3.57
CA LYS A 536 -19.07 -3.61 -2.21
C LYS A 536 -17.82 -3.64 -1.32
N GLU A 537 -17.08 -4.75 -1.39
CA GLU A 537 -15.88 -4.96 -0.57
C GLU A 537 -14.71 -4.05 -0.99
N ASN A 538 -14.46 -3.92 -2.29
CA ASN A 538 -13.20 -3.36 -2.79
C ASN A 538 -13.30 -1.93 -3.36
N VAL A 539 -14.50 -1.48 -3.75
CA VAL A 539 -14.76 -0.11 -4.23
C VAL A 539 -15.49 0.70 -3.17
N LEU A 540 -16.59 0.16 -2.62
CA LEU A 540 -17.36 0.85 -1.57
C LEU A 540 -16.72 0.70 -0.19
N MET A 541 -15.70 -0.14 -0.04
CA MET A 541 -15.02 -0.40 1.24
C MET A 541 -16.02 -0.73 2.36
N ASN A 542 -16.99 -1.59 2.04
CA ASN A 542 -18.10 -2.02 2.90
C ASN A 542 -19.11 -0.93 3.33
N HIS A 543 -19.02 0.29 2.81
CA HIS A 543 -20.09 1.29 2.96
C HIS A 543 -21.35 0.83 2.21
N GLU A 544 -22.53 1.23 2.70
CA GLU A 544 -23.80 0.94 2.02
C GLU A 544 -23.89 1.66 0.67
N THR A 545 -23.41 2.90 0.62
CA THR A 545 -23.32 3.75 -0.57
C THR A 545 -22.20 4.77 -0.38
N LEU A 546 -21.73 5.36 -1.48
CA LEU A 546 -20.77 6.47 -1.48
C LEU A 546 -21.31 7.64 -2.32
N PRO A 547 -21.04 8.89 -1.92
CA PRO A 547 -21.28 10.04 -2.76
C PRO A 547 -20.23 10.14 -3.87
N MET A 548 -20.61 10.72 -5.01
CA MET A 548 -19.66 11.19 -6.01
C MET A 548 -18.87 12.37 -5.43
N GLY A 549 -17.58 12.15 -5.18
CA GLY A 549 -16.71 13.18 -4.60
C GLY A 549 -16.12 14.14 -5.62
N GLU A 550 -15.94 13.69 -6.87
CA GLU A 550 -15.25 14.44 -7.90
C GLU A 550 -15.81 14.13 -9.30
N PHE A 551 -15.85 15.15 -10.14
CA PHE A 551 -16.03 15.03 -11.59
C PHE A 551 -14.84 15.71 -12.28
N ALA A 552 -14.12 14.94 -13.10
CA ALA A 552 -12.94 15.41 -13.83
C ALA A 552 -13.08 15.17 -15.34
N ILE A 553 -12.51 16.08 -16.14
CA ILE A 553 -12.38 15.96 -17.60
C ILE A 553 -10.90 15.88 -17.95
N GLY A 554 -10.48 14.72 -18.45
CA GLY A 554 -9.12 14.50 -18.95
C GLY A 554 -8.81 15.32 -20.21
N THR A 555 -7.72 16.07 -20.17
CA THR A 555 -7.23 16.96 -21.24
C THR A 555 -5.87 16.53 -21.82
N ASN A 556 -5.20 15.54 -21.20
CA ASN A 556 -3.89 15.05 -21.68
C ASN A 556 -4.02 14.13 -22.90
N THR A 557 -4.23 14.74 -24.06
CA THR A 557 -4.30 14.02 -25.34
C THR A 557 -2.99 13.35 -25.75
N THR A 558 -1.84 13.82 -25.23
CA THR A 558 -0.52 13.22 -25.47
C THR A 558 -0.42 11.86 -24.78
N ALA A 559 -0.79 11.79 -23.49
CA ALA A 559 -0.86 10.52 -22.76
C ALA A 559 -1.88 9.56 -23.39
N TYR A 560 -3.06 10.06 -23.77
CA TYR A 560 -4.05 9.24 -24.48
C TYR A 560 -3.51 8.67 -25.81
N ARG A 561 -2.73 9.46 -26.54
CA ARG A 561 -2.15 9.02 -27.81
C ARG A 561 -1.04 8.00 -27.59
N MET A 562 -0.16 8.21 -26.61
CA MET A 562 0.85 7.23 -26.22
C MET A 562 0.18 5.90 -25.85
N ALA A 563 -0.86 5.93 -25.01
CA ALA A 563 -1.59 4.71 -24.63
C ALA A 563 -2.08 3.92 -25.85
N ARG A 564 -2.60 4.62 -26.87
CA ARG A 564 -3.03 4.00 -28.12
C ARG A 564 -1.89 3.50 -29.01
N ASP A 565 -0.79 4.22 -29.07
CA ASP A 565 0.36 3.87 -29.92
C ASP A 565 1.11 2.64 -29.37
N PHE A 566 1.09 2.43 -28.05
CA PHE A 566 1.69 1.29 -27.37
C PHE A 566 0.71 0.18 -26.95
N ASP A 567 -0.60 0.39 -27.10
CA ASP A 567 -1.67 -0.54 -26.70
C ASP A 567 -1.64 -0.88 -25.19
N ILE A 568 -1.53 0.16 -24.36
CA ILE A 568 -1.44 0.08 -22.89
C ILE A 568 -2.65 0.68 -22.19
#